data_AF-A0A2E1Y5J1-F1
#
_entry.id   AF-A0A2E1Y5J1-F1
#
_cell.length_a   1.000
_cell.length_b   1.000
_cell.length_c   1.000
_cell.angle_alpha   90.00
_cell.angle_beta   90.00
_cell.angle_gamma   90.00
#
_symmetry.space_group_name_H-M   'P 1'
#
loop_
_entity.id
_entity.type
_entity.pdbx_description
1 polymer ?
#
loop_
_entity_poly.entity_id
_entity_poly.type
_entity_poly.pdbx_seq_one_letter_code
_entity_poly.pdbx_strand_id
1 'polypeptide(L)'
;MSEDAPAWSPVFDGVGPEKNQQVRIERRVILRISPARSTVGQNLAANSTQANAGRRIVERPFAKCVDSAAIGGVADHGDRLVMFTRDRRTLFAKLEKGCSPRDFYRGFYMERSADGKICVNRDRLLSRAGAKCQVTRFTQLAVEAAD
;
A
#
# COMPACT_ATOMS: atom_id res chain seq x y z
N MET A 1 -32.63 -76.62 -4.64
CA MET A 1 -31.96 -76.10 -3.43
C MET A 1 -31.78 -74.60 -3.64
N SER A 2 -32.36 -73.78 -2.76
CA SER A 2 -32.26 -72.32 -2.81
C SER A 2 -31.38 -71.91 -1.62
N GLU A 3 -30.21 -71.34 -1.90
CA GLU A 3 -29.35 -70.71 -0.89
C GLU A 3 -29.79 -69.25 -0.75
N ASP A 4 -30.60 -68.98 0.26
CA ASP A 4 -30.92 -67.62 0.70
C ASP A 4 -29.69 -67.01 1.36
N ALA A 5 -29.15 -65.94 0.76
CA ALA A 5 -28.07 -65.16 1.33
C ALA A 5 -28.51 -64.51 2.65
N PRO A 6 -27.62 -64.42 3.67
CA PRO A 6 -28.02 -63.98 5.00
C PRO A 6 -28.39 -62.49 5.07
N ALA A 7 -29.42 -62.19 5.87
CA ALA A 7 -30.16 -60.92 5.99
C ALA A 7 -29.34 -59.68 6.45
N TRP A 8 -28.03 -59.79 6.64
CA TRP A 8 -27.15 -58.69 7.00
C TRP A 8 -26.44 -58.06 5.80
N SER A 9 -26.64 -58.59 4.58
CA SER A 9 -26.06 -58.07 3.33
C SER A 9 -26.51 -56.66 2.89
N PRO A 10 -27.69 -56.10 3.22
CA PRO A 10 -28.09 -54.82 2.61
C PRO A 10 -27.51 -53.60 3.33
N VAL A 11 -26.82 -53.77 4.47
CA VAL A 11 -26.35 -52.64 5.30
C VAL A 11 -25.11 -51.95 4.69
N PHE A 12 -24.33 -52.64 3.88
CA PHE A 12 -23.08 -52.10 3.31
C PHE A 12 -23.16 -51.72 1.82
N ASP A 13 -24.24 -52.05 1.12
CA ASP A 13 -24.40 -51.76 -0.32
C ASP A 13 -24.92 -50.34 -0.61
N GLY A 14 -25.27 -49.55 0.41
CA GLY A 14 -26.00 -48.29 0.25
C GLY A 14 -25.21 -46.99 0.40
N VAL A 15 -23.95 -47.00 0.84
CA VAL A 15 -23.21 -45.76 1.15
C VAL A 15 -21.84 -45.73 0.48
N GLY A 16 -21.84 -45.82 -0.85
CA GLY A 16 -20.74 -45.27 -1.64
C GLY A 16 -20.94 -43.75 -1.75
N PRO A 17 -19.90 -42.91 -1.58
CA PRO A 17 -20.06 -41.47 -1.78
C PRO A 17 -20.59 -41.22 -3.20
N GLU A 18 -21.57 -40.33 -3.34
CA GLU A 18 -22.06 -39.92 -4.66
C GLU A 18 -20.86 -39.57 -5.56
N LYS A 19 -20.80 -40.15 -6.76
CA LYS A 19 -19.82 -39.77 -7.79
C LYS A 19 -20.19 -38.37 -8.29
N ASN A 20 -19.83 -37.36 -7.51
CA ASN A 20 -19.87 -35.97 -7.92
C ASN A 20 -18.93 -35.82 -9.11
N GLN A 21 -19.48 -35.52 -10.29
CA GLN A 21 -18.70 -35.18 -11.48
C GLN A 21 -18.12 -33.77 -11.31
N GLN A 22 -17.18 -33.65 -10.38
CA GLN A 22 -16.55 -32.38 -10.05
C GLN A 22 -15.60 -31.99 -11.17
N VAL A 23 -16.11 -31.21 -12.12
CA VAL A 23 -15.30 -30.52 -13.12
C VAL A 23 -14.59 -29.33 -12.45
N ARG A 24 -13.26 -29.43 -12.33
CA ARG A 24 -12.43 -28.31 -11.86
C ARG A 24 -12.06 -27.42 -13.05
N ILE A 25 -12.81 -26.33 -13.22
CA ILE A 25 -12.57 -25.37 -14.30
C ILE A 25 -11.50 -24.36 -13.83
N GLU A 26 -10.25 -24.60 -14.22
CA GLU A 26 -9.17 -23.62 -14.01
C GLU A 26 -9.17 -22.60 -15.15
N ARG A 27 -9.79 -21.44 -14.91
CA ARG A 27 -9.81 -20.34 -15.88
C ARG A 27 -8.61 -19.42 -15.65
N ARG A 28 -7.54 -19.59 -16.44
CA ARG A 28 -6.41 -18.65 -16.45
C ARG A 28 -6.83 -17.36 -17.17
N VAL A 29 -7.13 -16.31 -16.40
CA VAL A 29 -7.41 -14.98 -16.94
C VAL A 29 -6.10 -14.21 -17.07
N ILE A 30 -5.64 -14.00 -18.30
CA ILE A 30 -4.52 -13.09 -18.59
C ILE A 30 -5.11 -11.70 -18.84
N LEU A 31 -5.15 -10.87 -17.81
CA LEU A 31 -5.63 -9.49 -17.93
C LEU A 31 -4.52 -8.63 -18.55
N ARG A 32 -4.66 -8.29 -19.84
CA ARG A 32 -3.73 -7.38 -20.52
C ARG A 32 -4.19 -5.94 -20.33
N ILE A 33 -3.50 -5.21 -19.45
CA ILE A 33 -3.68 -3.77 -19.32
C ILE A 33 -2.80 -3.10 -20.37
N SER A 34 -3.39 -2.66 -21.46
CA SER A 34 -2.71 -1.80 -22.43
C SER A 34 -2.60 -0.38 -21.86
N PRO A 35 -1.51 0.35 -22.11
CA PRO A 35 -1.44 1.76 -21.76
C PRO A 35 -2.62 2.50 -22.41
N ALA A 36 -3.17 3.49 -21.68
CA ALA A 36 -4.25 4.31 -22.21
C ALA A 36 -3.81 4.85 -23.57
N ARG A 37 -4.64 4.62 -24.61
CA ARG A 37 -4.47 5.34 -25.88
C ARG A 37 -4.50 6.81 -25.51
N SER A 38 -3.35 7.44 -25.65
CA SER A 38 -3.26 8.88 -25.54
C SER A 38 -4.19 9.40 -26.63
N THR A 39 -5.34 9.97 -26.25
CA THR A 39 -6.07 10.92 -27.11
C THR A 39 -5.29 12.23 -27.16
N VAL A 40 -3.98 12.11 -27.39
CA VAL A 40 -3.09 13.13 -27.91
C VAL A 40 -3.37 13.14 -29.40
N GLY A 41 -4.63 13.50 -29.72
CA GLY A 41 -4.98 13.93 -31.06
C GLY A 41 -4.13 15.15 -31.34
N GLN A 42 -3.11 14.95 -32.17
CA GLN A 42 -2.61 15.92 -33.15
C GLN A 42 -2.86 17.38 -32.77
N ASN A 43 -2.20 17.88 -31.72
CA ASN A 43 -1.98 19.30 -31.40
C ASN A 43 -1.06 19.49 -30.17
N LEU A 44 -0.18 18.52 -29.85
CA LEU A 44 0.68 18.58 -28.65
C LEU A 44 2.14 18.96 -28.92
N ALA A 45 2.42 19.54 -30.09
CA ALA A 45 3.72 20.12 -30.43
C ALA A 45 3.79 21.65 -30.27
N ALA A 46 2.73 22.32 -29.80
CA ALA A 46 2.71 23.79 -29.72
C ALA A 46 2.63 24.38 -28.29
N ASN A 47 2.33 23.60 -27.24
CA ASN A 47 2.17 24.14 -25.87
C ASN A 47 2.92 23.36 -24.77
N SER A 48 3.72 22.35 -25.09
CA SER A 48 4.42 21.54 -24.08
C SER A 48 5.77 22.13 -23.62
N THR A 49 6.29 23.15 -24.31
CA THR A 49 7.52 23.85 -23.92
C THR A 49 7.30 24.98 -22.92
N GLN A 50 6.05 25.39 -22.65
CA GLN A 50 5.75 26.49 -21.72
C GLN A 50 5.19 26.04 -20.35
N ALA A 51 4.62 24.84 -20.23
CA ALA A 51 4.03 24.39 -18.95
C ALA A 51 5.04 23.89 -17.89
N ASN A 52 6.29 23.64 -18.30
CA ASN A 52 7.40 23.29 -17.41
C ASN A 52 8.43 24.41 -17.23
N ALA A 53 8.26 25.54 -17.93
CA ALA A 53 9.10 26.72 -17.77
C ALA A 53 8.71 27.40 -16.45
N GLY A 54 9.35 26.99 -15.36
CA GLY A 54 9.23 27.65 -14.08
C GLY A 54 8.46 26.88 -13.01
N ARG A 55 8.57 25.54 -12.92
CA ARG A 55 8.13 24.82 -11.72
C ARG A 55 9.31 24.06 -11.11
N ARG A 56 9.80 24.54 -9.97
CA ARG A 56 10.88 23.89 -9.22
C ARG A 56 10.31 23.08 -8.06
N ILE A 57 10.80 21.86 -7.89
CA ILE A 57 10.53 21.06 -6.70
C ILE A 57 11.54 21.46 -5.64
N VAL A 58 11.04 21.80 -4.46
CA VAL A 58 11.85 22.22 -3.31
C VAL A 58 11.51 21.40 -2.07
N GLU A 59 12.50 21.29 -1.20
CA GLU A 59 12.31 20.76 0.14
C GLU A 59 12.19 21.91 1.14
N ARG A 60 11.08 21.97 1.88
CA ARG A 60 10.86 22.97 2.93
C ARG A 60 10.67 22.27 4.29
N PRO A 61 11.19 22.82 5.39
CA PRO A 61 10.85 22.33 6.72
C PRO A 61 9.33 22.31 6.93
N PHE A 62 8.82 21.24 7.53
CA PHE A 62 7.40 21.12 7.86
C PHE A 62 7.17 21.27 9.38
N ALA A 63 5.91 21.34 9.78
CA ALA A 63 5.52 21.37 11.19
C ALA A 63 6.10 20.17 11.97
N LYS A 64 6.25 20.34 13.29
CA LYS A 64 6.74 19.29 14.20
C LYS A 64 5.80 18.11 14.33
N CYS A 65 4.54 18.28 13.98
CA CYS A 65 3.50 17.28 14.10
C CYS A 65 2.64 17.21 12.85
N VAL A 66 2.22 16.00 12.48
CA VAL A 66 1.27 15.73 11.40
C VAL A 66 0.08 14.96 11.97
N ASP A 67 -1.12 15.23 11.47
CA ASP A 67 -2.29 14.44 11.83
C ASP A 67 -2.13 13.00 11.29
N SER A 68 -2.26 12.01 12.17
CA SER A 68 -2.15 10.60 11.78
C SER A 68 -3.24 10.19 10.78
N ALA A 69 -4.45 10.75 10.89
CA ALA A 69 -5.56 10.46 9.99
C ALA A 69 -5.35 11.06 8.59
N ALA A 70 -4.53 12.12 8.49
CA ALA A 70 -4.17 12.74 7.22
C ALA A 70 -3.20 11.87 6.41
N ILE A 71 -2.51 10.90 7.01
CA ILE A 71 -1.61 9.99 6.27
C ILE A 71 -2.45 8.98 5.48
N GLY A 72 -2.31 9.01 4.16
CA GLY A 72 -3.00 8.11 3.22
C GLY A 72 -2.14 6.94 2.75
N GLY A 73 -0.81 7.06 2.83
CA GLY A 73 0.12 6.01 2.42
C GLY A 73 1.56 6.35 2.77
N VAL A 74 2.43 5.36 2.67
CA VAL A 74 3.86 5.50 2.95
C VAL A 74 4.70 4.75 1.92
N ALA A 75 5.94 5.19 1.73
CA ALA A 75 6.94 4.53 0.90
C ALA A 75 8.34 4.83 1.45
N ASP A 76 9.36 4.07 1.07
CA ASP A 76 10.75 4.41 1.37
C ASP A 76 11.39 5.20 0.22
N HIS A 77 12.26 6.16 0.56
CA HIS A 77 13.09 6.86 -0.40
C HIS A 77 14.43 7.23 0.24
N GLY A 78 15.47 6.47 -0.11
CA GLY A 78 16.81 6.65 0.45
C GLY A 78 16.81 6.47 1.97
N ASP A 79 17.23 7.50 2.70
CA ASP A 79 17.32 7.52 4.17
C ASP A 79 16.04 8.04 4.85
N ARG A 80 14.96 8.30 4.09
CA ARG A 80 13.73 8.90 4.60
C ARG A 80 12.51 8.02 4.32
N LEU A 81 11.57 8.09 5.25
CA LEU A 81 10.24 7.54 5.07
C LEU A 81 9.36 8.59 4.40
N VAL A 82 8.82 8.29 3.23
CA VAL A 82 7.87 9.13 2.52
C VAL A 82 6.48 8.88 3.08
N MET A 83 5.76 9.95 3.39
CA MET A 83 4.37 9.93 3.82
C MET A 83 3.54 10.74 2.83
N PHE A 84 2.59 10.08 2.18
CA PHE A 84 1.62 10.71 1.31
C PHE A 84 0.39 11.08 2.12
N THR A 85 0.04 12.36 2.14
CA THR A 85 -1.13 12.83 2.85
C THR A 85 -2.37 12.79 1.95
N ARG A 86 -3.54 12.68 2.56
CA ARG A 86 -4.85 12.70 1.87
C ARG A 86 -5.11 14.03 1.15
N ASP A 87 -4.50 15.11 1.61
CA ASP A 87 -4.55 16.42 0.95
C ASP A 87 -3.46 16.60 -0.14
N ARG A 88 -2.90 15.49 -0.64
CA ARG A 88 -1.96 15.44 -1.78
C ARG A 88 -0.63 16.14 -1.54
N ARG A 89 -0.18 16.23 -0.29
CA ARG A 89 1.19 16.64 0.04
C ARG A 89 2.09 15.42 0.19
N THR A 90 3.36 15.60 -0.10
CA THR A 90 4.40 14.59 0.12
C THR A 90 5.30 15.09 1.24
N LEU A 91 5.34 14.34 2.33
CA LEU A 91 6.19 14.62 3.48
C LEU A 91 7.30 13.58 3.55
N PHE A 92 8.54 14.01 3.75
CA PHE A 92 9.62 13.15 4.18
C PHE A 92 9.73 13.19 5.70
N ALA A 93 9.66 12.02 6.32
CA ALA A 93 9.94 11.79 7.72
C ALA A 93 11.35 11.19 7.85
N LYS A 94 12.25 11.92 8.51
CA LYS A 94 13.55 11.38 8.91
C LYS A 94 13.35 10.59 10.19
N LEU A 95 13.83 9.36 10.22
CA LEU A 95 13.78 8.51 11.41
C LEU A 95 15.00 8.75 12.30
N GLU A 96 14.93 8.29 13.54
CA GLU A 96 16.09 8.32 14.45
C GLU A 96 17.24 7.43 13.97
N LYS A 97 18.43 7.64 14.52
CA LYS A 97 19.64 6.92 14.09
C LYS A 97 19.49 5.43 14.36
N GLY A 98 19.85 4.59 13.38
CA GLY A 98 19.73 3.13 13.48
C GLY A 98 18.42 2.58 12.96
N CYS A 99 17.47 3.44 12.57
CA CYS A 99 16.21 3.04 11.96
C CYS A 99 16.27 3.06 10.43
N SER A 100 15.73 2.03 9.80
CA SER A 100 15.63 1.94 8.35
C SER A 100 14.21 2.30 7.88
N PRO A 101 14.03 3.23 6.93
CA PRO A 101 12.72 3.50 6.32
C PRO A 101 12.08 2.25 5.70
N ARG A 102 12.90 1.27 5.27
CA ARG A 102 12.45 -0.01 4.71
C ARG A 102 11.73 -0.91 5.72
N ASP A 103 11.81 -0.64 7.01
CA ASP A 103 11.00 -1.37 7.98
C ASP A 103 9.54 -0.88 7.95
N PHE A 104 9.32 0.35 7.51
CA PHE A 104 8.04 1.07 7.65
C PHE A 104 7.32 1.33 6.31
N TYR A 105 7.92 1.02 5.15
CA TYR A 105 7.34 1.30 3.83
C TYR A 105 6.02 0.57 3.54
N ARG A 106 5.74 -0.54 4.26
CA ARG A 106 4.46 -1.27 4.15
C ARG A 106 3.41 -0.77 5.15
N GLY A 107 3.64 0.38 5.75
CA GLY A 107 2.86 0.90 6.86
C GLY A 107 3.51 0.59 8.21
N PHE A 108 2.93 1.21 9.23
CA PHE A 108 3.38 1.11 10.61
C PHE A 108 2.19 1.24 11.56
N TYR A 109 2.36 0.74 12.77
CA TYR A 109 1.47 0.95 13.89
C TYR A 109 2.03 2.07 14.77
N MET A 110 1.18 2.67 15.59
CA MET A 110 1.60 3.57 16.66
C MET A 110 0.59 3.51 17.79
N GLU A 111 1.02 3.92 18.97
CA GLU A 111 0.09 4.25 20.04
C GLU A 111 -0.64 5.54 19.70
N ARG A 112 -1.95 5.57 19.97
CA ARG A 112 -2.77 6.74 19.70
C ARG A 112 -2.52 7.79 20.78
N SER A 113 -1.85 8.87 20.41
CA SER A 113 -1.70 10.06 21.25
C SER A 113 -3.04 10.79 21.42
N ALA A 114 -3.22 11.50 22.54
CA ALA A 114 -4.48 12.20 22.86
C ALA A 114 -4.88 13.23 21.80
N ASP A 115 -3.90 13.83 21.11
CA ASP A 115 -4.11 14.79 20.04
C ASP A 115 -4.31 14.14 18.65
N GLY A 116 -4.17 12.81 18.55
CA GLY A 116 -4.26 12.07 17.29
C GLY A 116 -3.14 12.37 16.29
N LYS A 117 -2.04 13.00 16.72
CA LYS A 117 -0.93 13.42 15.85
C LYS A 117 0.28 12.52 16.00
N ILE A 118 1.11 12.54 14.96
CA ILE A 118 2.48 12.02 14.94
C ILE A 118 3.42 13.21 15.06
N CYS A 119 4.15 13.30 16.15
CA CYS A 119 5.06 14.37 16.48
C CYS A 119 6.50 13.89 16.57
N VAL A 120 7.42 14.74 16.12
CA VAL A 120 8.85 14.48 16.19
C VAL A 120 9.32 14.24 17.62
N ASN A 121 10.20 13.25 17.83
CA ASN A 121 10.81 12.85 19.10
C ASN A 121 9.81 12.55 20.23
N ARG A 122 8.53 12.32 19.91
CA ARG A 122 7.47 11.98 20.88
C ARG A 122 6.89 10.62 20.57
N ASP A 123 6.32 10.48 19.37
CA ASP A 123 5.58 9.29 18.99
C ASP A 123 6.50 8.25 18.35
N ARG A 124 6.26 6.97 18.65
CA ARG A 124 6.99 5.84 18.10
C ARG A 124 6.18 5.13 17.04
N LEU A 125 6.80 4.97 15.88
CA LEU A 125 6.32 4.10 14.82
C LEU A 125 6.78 2.68 15.11
N LEU A 126 5.89 1.71 14.96
CA LEU A 126 6.14 0.28 15.10
C LEU A 126 5.98 -0.40 13.74
N SER A 127 7.04 -1.03 13.26
CA SER A 127 6.98 -1.80 12.03
C SER A 127 6.27 -3.14 12.24
N ARG A 128 5.80 -3.73 11.13
CA ARG A 128 5.26 -5.10 11.15
C ARG A 128 6.30 -6.16 11.55
N ALA A 129 7.58 -5.85 11.38
CA ALA A 129 8.69 -6.72 11.78
C ALA A 129 9.18 -6.45 13.21
N GLY A 130 8.54 -5.54 13.96
CA GLY A 130 8.84 -5.26 15.37
C GLY A 130 9.84 -4.13 15.62
N ALA A 131 10.35 -3.46 14.58
CA ALA A 131 11.22 -2.29 14.73
C ALA A 131 10.43 -1.11 15.33
N LYS A 132 11.02 -0.39 16.27
CA LYS A 132 10.41 0.76 16.96
C LYS A 132 11.26 1.98 16.75
N CYS A 133 10.71 3.02 16.12
CA CYS A 133 11.47 4.19 15.70
C CYS A 133 10.68 5.48 15.88
N GLN A 134 11.34 6.54 16.34
CA GLN A 134 10.78 7.89 16.35
C GLN A 134 11.08 8.65 15.05
N VAL A 135 10.22 9.59 14.70
CA VAL A 135 10.49 10.58 13.66
C VAL A 135 11.28 11.72 14.28
N THR A 136 12.37 12.15 13.66
CA THR A 136 13.22 13.25 14.12
C THR A 136 12.94 14.56 13.39
N ARG A 137 12.48 14.51 12.14
CA ARG A 137 12.19 15.70 11.32
C ARG A 137 11.18 15.40 10.23
N PHE A 138 10.27 16.34 10.00
CA PHE A 138 9.43 16.38 8.81
C PHE A 138 9.91 17.46 7.83
N THR A 139 9.91 17.11 6.54
CA THR A 139 10.20 18.01 5.42
C THR A 139 9.09 17.84 4.39
N GLN A 140 8.53 18.93 3.89
CA GLN A 140 7.54 18.89 2.82
C GLN A 140 8.23 19.08 1.46
N LEU A 141 7.87 18.25 0.49
CA LEU A 141 8.12 18.54 -0.91
C LEU A 141 7.05 19.49 -1.43
N ALA A 142 7.46 20.65 -1.92
CA ALA A 142 6.57 21.65 -2.49
C ALA A 142 6.99 21.95 -3.94
N VAL A 143 6.01 22.27 -4.77
CA VAL A 143 6.25 22.80 -6.13
C VAL A 143 6.13 24.31 -6.04
N GLU A 144 7.21 25.01 -6.34
CA GLU A 144 7.26 26.47 -6.41
C GLU A 144 7.32 26.92 -7.87
N ALA A 145 6.80 28.10 -8.15
CA ALA A 145 7.13 28.78 -9.39
C ALA A 145 8.64 29.09 -9.38
N ALA A 146 9.32 28.87 -10.51
CA ALA A 146 10.65 29.43 -10.72
C ALA A 146 10.42 30.84 -11.27
N ASP A 147 10.89 31.81 -10.49
CA ASP A 147 10.84 33.25 -10.81
C ASP A 147 11.80 33.59 -11.96
#